data_AF-A0A7W0WTZ8-F1
#
_entry.id   AF-A0A7W0WTZ8-F1
#
_cell.length_a   1.000
_cell.length_b   1.000
_cell.length_c   1.000
_cell.angle_alpha   90.00
_cell.angle_beta   90.00
_cell.angle_gamma   90.00
#
_symmetry.space_group_name_H-M   'P 1'
#
loop_
_entity.id
_entity.type
_entity.pdbx_description
1 polymer ?
#
loop_
_entity_poly.entity_id
_entity_poly.type
_entity_poly.pdbx_seq_one_letter_code
_entity_poly.pdbx_strand_id
1 'polypeptide(L)'
;MELIVFLSCGAVAGLVAFVRDRKRTDELEDKIREIRAVLAAAFPYRLPTHADADLVALLAPIDMSSAAQDGMTPLGDLILEAPGRQPMSIMRAFTDAGTTVLYVSAYPQHPGKLYLLLESYARDAEYITHVGNPVRAQAPFSHHQTVSRDLPLREILARHREFVRASHLIARGALAPTASLDELMRELRANHALFVRWRESLSPEELLEVDLKTVLGEQYAVHGPGWKRRLALRLPQATLRKKR
;
A
#
# COMPACT_ATOMS: atom_id res chain seq x y z
N MET A 1 -3.29 30.38 -49.08
CA MET A 1 -2.99 28.93 -48.99
C MET A 1 -2.36 28.54 -47.64
N GLU A 2 -1.94 29.48 -46.80
CA GLU A 2 -1.35 29.18 -45.47
C GLU A 2 -2.38 28.90 -44.35
N LEU A 3 -3.62 29.41 -44.48
CA LEU A 3 -4.68 29.23 -43.47
C LEU A 3 -5.15 27.76 -43.31
N ILE A 4 -5.01 26.93 -44.35
CA ILE A 4 -5.43 25.51 -44.36
C ILE A 4 -4.40 24.62 -43.62
N VAL A 5 -3.13 25.02 -43.59
CA VAL A 5 -2.06 24.29 -42.91
C VAL A 5 -2.11 24.49 -41.39
N PHE A 6 -2.49 25.68 -40.90
CA PHE A 6 -2.66 25.92 -39.47
C PHE A 6 -3.87 25.20 -38.86
N LEU A 7 -4.98 25.10 -39.59
CA LEU A 7 -6.18 24.38 -39.14
C LEU A 7 -5.97 22.87 -39.04
N SER A 8 -5.17 22.29 -39.95
CA SER A 8 -4.86 20.85 -39.94
C SER A 8 -3.89 20.47 -38.81
N CYS A 9 -2.89 21.30 -38.52
CA CYS A 9 -1.99 21.09 -37.38
C CYS A 9 -2.70 21.18 -36.02
N GLY A 10 -3.65 22.12 -35.87
CA GLY A 10 -4.45 22.27 -34.65
C GLY A 10 -5.39 21.07 -34.40
N ALA A 11 -6.03 20.55 -35.46
CA ALA A 11 -6.90 19.38 -35.35
C ALA A 11 -6.13 18.10 -34.98
N VAL A 12 -4.94 17.89 -35.57
CA VAL A 12 -4.08 16.74 -35.23
C VAL A 12 -3.56 16.84 -33.79
N ALA A 13 -3.10 18.01 -33.35
CA ALA A 13 -2.66 18.22 -31.97
C ALA A 13 -3.80 17.98 -30.97
N GLY A 14 -5.02 18.46 -31.27
CA GLY A 14 -6.21 18.22 -30.48
C GLY A 14 -6.58 16.73 -30.38
N LEU A 15 -6.55 16.01 -31.51
CA LEU A 15 -6.81 14.57 -31.55
C LEU A 15 -5.77 13.78 -30.75
N VAL A 16 -4.48 14.11 -30.90
CA VAL A 16 -3.40 13.46 -30.14
C VAL A 16 -3.54 13.72 -28.64
N ALA A 17 -3.86 14.95 -28.25
CA ALA A 17 -4.11 15.29 -26.85
C ALA A 17 -5.32 14.52 -26.29
N PHE A 18 -6.41 14.43 -27.04
CA PHE A 18 -7.60 13.66 -26.68
C PHE A 18 -7.31 12.16 -26.51
N VAL A 19 -6.61 11.54 -27.46
CA VAL A 19 -6.24 10.11 -27.39
C VAL A 19 -5.33 9.85 -26.18
N ARG A 20 -4.35 10.73 -25.93
CA ARG A 20 -3.48 10.62 -24.74
C ARG A 20 -4.26 10.76 -23.44
N ASP A 21 -5.18 11.72 -23.36
CA ASP A 21 -6.01 11.95 -22.19
C ASP A 21 -6.94 10.75 -21.92
N ARG A 22 -7.56 10.21 -22.97
CA ARG A 22 -8.37 8.99 -22.89
C ARG A 22 -7.56 7.81 -22.40
N LYS A 23 -6.39 7.54 -22.99
CA LYS A 23 -5.50 6.44 -22.58
C LYS A 23 -5.10 6.56 -21.11
N ARG A 24 -4.74 7.76 -20.64
CA ARG A 24 -4.42 8.01 -19.23
C ARG A 24 -5.62 7.76 -18.31
N THR A 25 -6.82 8.13 -18.77
CA THR A 25 -8.05 7.87 -18.02
C THR A 25 -8.29 6.37 -17.89
N ASP A 26 -8.15 5.62 -18.97
CA ASP A 26 -8.34 4.17 -19.01
C ASP A 26 -7.31 3.47 -18.10
N GLU A 27 -6.02 3.85 -18.20
CA GLU A 27 -4.95 3.31 -17.34
C GLU A 27 -5.20 3.57 -15.85
N LEU A 28 -5.69 4.77 -15.49
CA LEU A 28 -5.98 5.11 -14.10
C LEU A 28 -7.23 4.35 -13.60
N GLU A 29 -8.24 4.20 -14.45
CA GLU A 29 -9.42 3.39 -14.15
C GLU A 29 -9.04 1.94 -13.85
N ASP A 30 -8.22 1.34 -14.72
CA ASP A 30 -7.75 -0.04 -14.56
C ASP A 30 -6.94 -0.23 -13.27
N LYS A 31 -6.06 0.72 -12.94
CA LYS A 31 -5.32 0.71 -11.67
C LYS A 31 -6.24 0.78 -10.46
N ILE A 32 -7.28 1.63 -10.49
CA ILE A 32 -8.25 1.72 -9.38
C ILE A 32 -9.05 0.41 -9.27
N ARG A 33 -9.50 -0.17 -10.39
CA ARG A 33 -10.20 -1.46 -10.39
C ARG A 33 -9.33 -2.57 -9.84
N GLU A 34 -8.05 -2.60 -10.21
CA GLU A 34 -7.07 -3.56 -9.71
C GLU A 34 -6.89 -3.43 -8.19
N ILE A 35 -6.61 -2.24 -7.69
CA ILE A 35 -6.46 -2.00 -6.25
C ILE A 35 -7.74 -2.39 -5.50
N ARG A 36 -8.92 -2.03 -6.02
CA ARG A 36 -10.19 -2.46 -5.45
C ARG A 36 -10.31 -3.98 -5.41
N ALA A 37 -9.92 -4.69 -6.47
CA ALA A 37 -9.98 -6.16 -6.51
C ALA A 37 -9.04 -6.82 -5.50
N VAL A 38 -7.82 -6.27 -5.32
CA VAL A 38 -6.87 -6.74 -4.30
C VAL A 38 -7.46 -6.54 -2.91
N LEU A 39 -7.99 -5.35 -2.63
CA LEU A 39 -8.58 -5.02 -1.33
C LEU A 39 -9.91 -5.75 -1.07
N ALA A 40 -10.61 -6.18 -2.12
CA ALA A 40 -11.81 -7.00 -2.05
C ALA A 40 -11.52 -8.46 -1.68
N ALA A 41 -10.29 -8.93 -1.87
CA ALA A 41 -9.92 -10.31 -1.60
C ALA A 41 -10.16 -10.64 -0.12
N ALA A 42 -10.56 -11.87 0.19
CA ALA A 42 -10.86 -12.27 1.57
C ALA A 42 -9.65 -12.06 2.50
N PHE A 43 -8.44 -12.35 2.00
CA PHE A 43 -7.17 -12.06 2.65
C PHE A 43 -6.03 -12.23 1.63
N PRO A 44 -5.19 -11.21 1.37
CA PRO A 44 -4.26 -11.25 0.23
C PRO A 44 -2.87 -11.81 0.58
N TYR A 45 -2.67 -12.43 1.76
CA TYR A 45 -1.36 -12.95 2.17
C TYR A 45 -1.33 -14.47 2.25
N ARG A 46 -0.20 -15.05 1.84
CA ARG A 46 0.13 -16.46 2.05
C ARG A 46 1.60 -16.67 2.35
N LEU A 47 1.91 -17.87 2.85
CA LEU A 47 3.29 -18.32 3.01
C LEU A 47 3.91 -18.69 1.64
N PRO A 48 5.22 -18.46 1.45
CA PRO A 48 5.94 -19.00 0.31
C PRO A 48 5.96 -20.53 0.32
N THR A 49 5.98 -21.09 -0.88
CA THR A 49 6.16 -22.51 -1.14
C THR A 49 7.47 -22.72 -1.91
N HIS A 50 7.85 -23.98 -2.17
CA HIS A 50 9.01 -24.26 -3.02
C HIS A 50 8.91 -23.67 -4.44
N ALA A 51 7.70 -23.46 -4.96
CA ALA A 51 7.49 -22.85 -6.27
C ALA A 51 7.81 -21.34 -6.29
N ASP A 52 7.95 -20.71 -5.12
CA ASP A 52 8.22 -19.28 -4.97
C ASP A 52 9.71 -18.97 -4.79
N ALA A 53 10.61 -19.91 -5.09
CA ALA A 53 12.05 -19.76 -4.89
C ALA A 53 12.62 -18.49 -5.54
N ASP A 54 12.18 -18.16 -6.75
CA ASP A 54 12.60 -16.95 -7.46
C ASP A 54 12.14 -15.66 -6.77
N LEU A 55 10.96 -15.68 -6.14
CA LEU A 55 10.48 -14.55 -5.35
C LEU A 55 11.28 -14.41 -4.06
N VAL A 56 11.52 -15.51 -3.35
CA VAL A 56 12.34 -15.50 -2.13
C VAL A 56 13.76 -15.01 -2.45
N ALA A 57 14.31 -15.33 -3.61
CA ALA A 57 15.62 -14.85 -4.06
C ALA A 57 15.69 -13.31 -4.20
N LEU A 58 14.56 -12.62 -4.43
CA LEU A 58 14.54 -11.15 -4.45
C LEU A 58 14.90 -10.52 -3.10
N LEU A 59 14.75 -11.27 -2.01
CA LEU A 59 15.10 -10.87 -0.65
C LEU A 59 16.55 -11.24 -0.28
N ALA A 60 17.29 -11.94 -1.14
CA ALA A 60 18.68 -12.34 -0.86
C ALA A 60 19.64 -11.19 -0.51
N PRO A 61 19.48 -9.96 -1.07
CA PRO A 61 20.33 -8.82 -0.68
C PRO A 61 20.14 -8.32 0.76
N ILE A 62 19.13 -8.83 1.48
CA ILE A 62 18.85 -8.40 2.85
C ILE A 62 19.86 -9.04 3.80
N ASP A 63 20.75 -8.23 4.34
CA ASP A 63 21.63 -8.65 5.42
C ASP A 63 20.84 -8.77 6.73
N MET A 64 20.45 -10.01 7.04
CA MET A 64 19.74 -10.39 8.25
C MET A 64 20.52 -10.06 9.53
N SER A 65 21.85 -9.95 9.45
CA SER A 65 22.69 -9.70 10.62
C SER A 65 22.51 -8.28 11.17
N SER A 66 22.29 -7.31 10.29
CA SER A 66 22.03 -5.91 10.66
C SER A 66 20.74 -5.76 11.48
N ALA A 67 19.65 -6.43 11.06
CA ALA A 67 18.38 -6.41 11.78
C ALA A 67 18.50 -7.07 13.16
N ALA A 68 19.22 -8.19 13.25
CA ALA A 68 19.48 -8.88 14.51
C ALA A 68 20.29 -8.03 15.50
N GLN A 69 21.30 -7.29 15.02
CA GLN A 69 22.09 -6.36 15.85
C GLN A 69 21.26 -5.22 16.45
N ASP A 70 20.14 -4.87 15.82
CA ASP A 70 19.19 -3.88 16.30
C ASP A 70 18.02 -4.47 17.10
N GLY A 71 18.15 -5.75 17.51
CA GLY A 71 17.20 -6.43 18.39
C GLY A 71 15.95 -6.95 17.68
N MET A 72 16.02 -7.14 16.36
CA MET A 72 14.94 -7.70 15.57
C MET A 72 15.13 -9.21 15.37
N THR A 73 14.07 -9.98 15.57
CA THR A 73 14.03 -11.42 15.37
C THR A 73 13.24 -11.74 14.10
N PRO A 74 13.76 -12.55 13.17
CA PRO A 74 13.02 -12.92 11.96
C PRO A 74 11.78 -13.75 12.30
N LEU A 75 10.65 -13.41 11.67
CA LEU A 75 9.40 -14.16 11.76
C LEU A 75 9.21 -15.11 10.59
N GLY A 76 9.66 -14.71 9.40
CA GLY A 76 9.54 -15.48 8.17
C GLY A 76 9.15 -14.61 6.98
N ASP A 77 8.82 -15.27 5.88
CA ASP A 77 8.50 -14.62 4.61
C ASP A 77 7.00 -14.72 4.32
N LEU A 78 6.46 -13.69 3.65
CA LEU A 78 5.05 -13.54 3.29
C LEU A 78 4.93 -13.05 1.85
N ILE A 79 3.99 -13.63 1.10
CA ILE A 79 3.65 -13.18 -0.25
C ILE A 79 2.33 -12.44 -0.22
N LEU A 80 2.31 -11.24 -0.80
CA LEU A 80 1.10 -10.49 -1.10
C LEU A 80 0.62 -10.83 -2.51
N GLU A 81 -0.62 -11.30 -2.64
CA GLU A 81 -1.23 -11.71 -3.90
C GLU A 81 -2.38 -10.80 -4.33
N ALA A 82 -2.49 -10.62 -5.64
CA ALA A 82 -3.68 -10.08 -6.27
C ALA A 82 -4.56 -11.23 -6.80
N PRO A 83 -5.89 -11.19 -6.60
CA PRO A 83 -6.78 -12.23 -7.11
C PRO A 83 -6.59 -12.48 -8.61
N GLY A 84 -6.28 -13.74 -8.96
CA GLY A 84 -6.14 -14.18 -10.36
C GLY A 84 -4.88 -13.65 -11.06
N ARG A 85 -3.86 -13.21 -10.32
CA ARG A 85 -2.62 -12.66 -10.88
C ARG A 85 -1.37 -13.24 -10.20
N GLN A 86 -0.22 -12.91 -10.78
CA GLN A 86 1.08 -13.17 -10.17
C GLN A 86 1.23 -12.42 -8.83
N PRO A 87 2.08 -12.91 -7.92
CA PRO A 87 2.43 -12.23 -6.68
C PRO A 87 2.80 -10.76 -6.87
N MET A 88 2.20 -9.88 -6.07
CA MET A 88 2.47 -8.44 -6.11
C MET A 88 3.79 -8.09 -5.44
N SER A 89 4.08 -8.74 -4.31
CA SER A 89 5.32 -8.57 -3.56
C SER A 89 5.62 -9.76 -2.67
N ILE A 90 6.89 -9.93 -2.36
CA ILE A 90 7.39 -10.80 -1.29
C ILE A 90 7.92 -9.91 -0.18
N MET A 91 7.70 -10.31 1.07
CA MET A 91 8.10 -9.56 2.25
C MET A 91 8.79 -10.50 3.22
N ARG A 92 9.88 -10.02 3.84
CA ARG A 92 10.45 -10.65 5.04
C ARG A 92 10.05 -9.86 6.26
N ALA A 93 9.44 -10.53 7.23
CA ALA A 93 8.99 -9.95 8.47
C ALA A 93 9.97 -10.22 9.62
N PHE A 94 10.16 -9.23 10.46
CA PHE A 94 10.93 -9.30 11.70
C PHE A 94 10.13 -8.66 12.82
N THR A 95 10.20 -9.21 14.03
CA THR A 95 9.62 -8.60 15.22
C THR A 95 10.72 -8.03 16.11
N ASP A 96 10.42 -6.97 16.87
CA ASP A 96 11.21 -6.61 18.03
C ASP A 96 10.86 -7.51 19.24
N ALA A 97 10.74 -6.95 20.44
CA ALA A 97 10.22 -7.60 21.65
C ALA A 97 8.73 -8.04 21.55
N GLY A 98 8.24 -8.37 20.36
CA GLY A 98 6.95 -8.98 20.11
C GLY A 98 5.81 -8.01 19.80
N THR A 99 6.09 -6.75 19.42
CA THR A 99 5.02 -5.74 19.24
C THR A 99 5.17 -4.84 18.02
N THR A 100 6.40 -4.63 17.55
CA THR A 100 6.69 -3.90 16.32
C THR A 100 7.22 -4.86 15.28
N VAL A 101 6.63 -4.84 14.09
CA VAL A 101 7.04 -5.64 12.95
C VAL A 101 7.74 -4.77 11.92
N LEU A 102 8.95 -5.12 11.53
CA LEU A 102 9.63 -4.60 10.35
C LEU A 102 9.32 -5.52 9.18
N TYR A 103 8.84 -4.94 8.08
CA TYR A 103 8.75 -5.57 6.79
C TYR A 103 9.85 -5.04 5.87
N VAL A 104 10.53 -5.96 5.21
CA VAL A 104 11.38 -5.66 4.06
C VAL A 104 10.75 -6.31 2.84
N SER A 105 10.25 -5.47 1.93
CA SER A 105 9.47 -5.90 0.78
C SER A 105 10.23 -5.73 -0.51
N ALA A 106 10.15 -6.74 -1.38
CA ALA A 106 10.62 -6.69 -2.76
C ALA A 106 9.44 -6.87 -3.73
N TYR A 107 9.51 -6.16 -4.85
CA TYR A 107 8.49 -6.16 -5.88
C TYR A 107 9.08 -6.74 -7.17
N PRO A 108 8.49 -7.80 -7.77
CA PRO A 108 9.02 -8.42 -8.99
C PRO A 108 9.21 -7.45 -10.16
N GLN A 109 8.32 -6.45 -10.27
CA GLN A 109 8.39 -5.39 -11.29
C GLN A 109 9.50 -4.36 -11.07
N HIS A 110 10.12 -4.36 -9.88
CA HIS A 110 11.19 -3.44 -9.48
C HIS A 110 12.35 -4.21 -8.84
N PRO A 111 13.00 -5.12 -9.57
CA PRO A 111 14.07 -5.94 -9.03
C PRO A 111 15.21 -5.06 -8.50
N GLY A 112 15.79 -5.45 -7.37
CA GLY A 112 16.87 -4.71 -6.70
C GLY A 112 16.43 -3.51 -5.86
N LYS A 113 15.13 -3.13 -5.88
CA LYS A 113 14.59 -2.12 -4.96
C LYS A 113 13.90 -2.78 -3.78
N LEU A 114 14.37 -2.47 -2.58
CA LEU A 114 13.76 -2.89 -1.32
C LEU A 114 12.99 -1.73 -0.70
N TYR A 115 11.89 -2.08 -0.05
CA TYR A 115 11.00 -1.14 0.65
C TYR A 115 10.91 -1.56 2.10
N LEU A 116 11.15 -0.61 3.00
CA LEU A 116 11.12 -0.84 4.43
C LEU A 116 9.88 -0.16 5.03
N LEU A 117 9.22 -0.90 5.92
CA LEU A 117 8.01 -0.49 6.61
C LEU A 117 8.02 -1.05 8.02
N LEU A 118 7.66 -0.24 9.02
CA LEU A 118 7.43 -0.73 10.37
C LEU A 118 5.95 -0.60 10.70
N GLU A 119 5.37 -1.65 11.28
CA GLU A 119 3.99 -1.65 11.73
C GLU A 119 3.88 -2.10 13.19
N SER A 120 2.98 -1.46 13.93
CA SER A 120 2.48 -1.94 15.23
C SER A 120 0.96 -1.95 15.19
N TYR A 121 0.34 -2.97 15.78
CA TYR A 121 -1.11 -3.11 15.79
C TYR A 121 -1.67 -2.92 17.19
N ALA A 122 -2.88 -2.37 17.27
CA ALA A 122 -3.73 -2.33 18.44
C ALA A 122 -5.15 -2.71 18.02
N ARG A 123 -6.03 -2.98 18.98
CA ARG A 123 -7.39 -3.51 18.75
C ARG A 123 -8.15 -2.83 17.60
N ASP A 124 -8.08 -1.50 17.52
CA ASP A 124 -8.78 -0.68 16.53
C ASP A 124 -7.86 0.37 15.91
N ALA A 125 -6.56 0.11 15.87
CA ALA A 125 -5.58 1.03 15.29
C ALA A 125 -4.38 0.29 14.70
N GLU A 126 -3.80 0.85 13.65
CA GLU A 126 -2.50 0.45 13.14
C GLU A 126 -1.57 1.66 13.10
N TYR A 127 -0.30 1.44 13.37
CA TYR A 127 0.74 2.45 13.33
C TYR A 127 1.75 2.06 12.29
N ILE A 128 1.97 2.92 11.31
CA ILE A 128 2.81 2.63 10.16
C ILE A 128 3.92 3.68 10.08
N THR A 129 5.16 3.22 10.00
CA THR A 129 6.31 4.08 9.69
C THR A 129 6.94 3.62 8.40
N HIS A 130 6.83 4.48 7.39
CA HIS A 130 7.46 4.22 6.11
C HIS A 130 8.84 4.86 6.03
N VAL A 131 9.74 4.18 5.33
CA VAL A 131 11.12 4.63 5.13
C VAL A 131 11.28 5.20 3.70
N GLY A 132 11.45 6.52 3.60
CA GLY A 132 11.34 7.29 2.35
C GLY A 132 9.92 7.76 2.11
N ASN A 133 9.49 7.96 0.86
CA ASN A 133 8.17 8.54 0.59
C ASN A 133 7.02 7.53 0.54
N PRO A 134 6.08 7.54 1.50
CA PRO A 134 4.71 7.14 1.27
C PRO A 134 3.80 8.36 1.16
N VAL A 135 2.95 8.41 0.15
CA VAL A 135 1.66 9.08 0.33
C VAL A 135 0.63 8.09 -0.16
N ARG A 136 -0.22 7.64 0.77
CA ARG A 136 -1.36 6.78 0.49
C ARG A 136 -2.56 7.36 1.21
N ALA A 137 -3.76 6.95 0.80
CA ALA A 137 -4.94 7.27 1.59
C ALA A 137 -4.83 6.61 2.96
N GLN A 138 -5.21 7.38 3.99
CA GLN A 138 -5.10 6.97 5.37
C GLN A 138 -6.50 6.68 5.90
N ALA A 139 -6.74 5.45 6.36
CA ALA A 139 -7.95 5.13 7.08
C ALA A 139 -7.95 5.84 8.46
N PRO A 140 -9.10 6.17 9.05
CA PRO A 140 -9.16 6.85 10.35
C PRO A 140 -8.45 6.12 11.50
N PHE A 141 -8.36 4.79 11.42
CA PHE A 141 -7.67 3.93 12.38
C PHE A 141 -6.18 3.71 12.05
N SER A 142 -5.73 4.18 10.89
CA SER A 142 -4.37 3.99 10.40
C SER A 142 -3.57 5.26 10.67
N HIS A 143 -2.45 5.15 11.38
CA HIS A 143 -1.64 6.29 11.79
C HIS A 143 -0.28 6.20 11.14
N HIS A 144 0.06 7.16 10.29
CA HIS A 144 1.29 7.11 9.51
C HIS A 144 2.31 8.13 10.00
N GLN A 145 3.58 7.76 9.91
CA GLN A 145 4.68 8.70 9.85
C GLN A 145 5.66 8.28 8.75
N THR A 146 6.48 9.24 8.35
CA THR A 146 7.51 9.07 7.33
C THR A 146 8.86 9.45 7.91
N VAL A 147 9.86 8.61 7.69
CA VAL A 147 11.25 8.87 8.08
C VAL A 147 12.18 8.78 6.89
N SER A 148 13.35 9.43 6.97
CA SER A 148 14.34 9.37 5.88
C SER A 148 14.89 7.96 5.67
N ARG A 149 15.25 7.63 4.42
CA ARG A 149 15.93 6.37 4.06
C ARG A 149 17.37 6.31 4.55
N ASP A 150 17.96 7.46 4.86
CA ASP A 150 19.37 7.56 5.26
C ASP A 150 19.56 7.30 6.77
N LEU A 151 18.47 7.13 7.52
CA LEU A 151 18.54 6.83 8.94
C LEU A 151 18.92 5.37 9.18
N PRO A 152 19.75 5.08 10.19
CA PRO A 152 20.03 3.71 10.59
C PRO A 152 18.75 3.05 11.15
N LEU A 153 18.62 1.73 10.99
CA LEU A 153 17.42 0.98 11.40
C LEU A 153 17.09 1.17 12.89
N ARG A 154 18.10 1.16 13.77
CA ARG A 154 17.93 1.50 15.20
C ARG A 154 17.20 2.81 15.44
N GLU A 155 17.52 3.86 14.69
CA GLU A 155 16.88 5.17 14.84
C GLU A 155 15.45 5.15 14.28
N ILE A 156 15.24 4.48 13.15
CA ILE A 156 13.90 4.26 12.59
C ILE A 156 12.99 3.54 13.61
N LEU A 157 13.50 2.48 14.24
CA LEU A 157 12.80 1.73 15.29
C LEU A 157 12.49 2.61 16.50
N ALA A 158 13.45 3.42 16.96
CA ALA A 158 13.24 4.35 18.07
C ALA A 158 12.13 5.37 17.75
N ARG A 159 12.17 5.98 16.56
CA ARG A 159 11.13 6.91 16.09
C ARG A 159 9.77 6.24 15.94
N HIS A 160 9.71 5.00 15.48
CA HIS A 160 8.46 4.24 15.43
C HIS A 160 7.87 4.05 16.82
N ARG A 161 8.69 3.61 17.79
CA ARG A 161 8.24 3.41 19.18
C ARG A 161 7.77 4.70 19.83
N GLU A 162 8.47 5.81 19.60
CA GLU A 162 8.05 7.12 20.10
C GLU A 162 6.70 7.53 19.49
N PHE A 163 6.55 7.41 18.18
CA PHE A 163 5.32 7.68 17.46
C PHE A 163 4.13 6.86 17.98
N VAL A 164 4.36 5.56 18.17
CA VAL A 164 3.40 4.62 18.76
C VAL A 164 3.02 5.10 20.17
N ARG A 165 3.99 5.29 21.08
CA ARG A 165 3.75 5.73 22.48
C ARG A 165 3.05 7.08 22.59
N ALA A 166 3.34 8.02 21.70
CA ALA A 166 2.70 9.34 21.69
C ALA A 166 1.21 9.28 21.31
N SER A 167 0.74 8.15 20.76
CA SER A 167 -0.66 7.97 20.42
C SER A 167 -1.52 7.75 21.65
N HIS A 168 -2.45 8.68 21.86
CA HIS A 168 -3.52 8.56 22.86
C HIS A 168 -4.41 7.32 22.67
N LEU A 169 -4.36 6.64 21.52
CA LEU A 169 -5.14 5.44 21.26
C LEU A 169 -4.53 4.19 21.92
N ILE A 170 -3.22 4.16 22.20
CA ILE A 170 -2.61 3.10 23.02
C ILE A 170 -3.13 3.17 24.45
N ALA A 171 -3.48 4.35 24.96
CA ALA A 171 -4.13 4.45 26.26
C ALA A 171 -5.51 3.74 26.29
N ARG A 172 -6.10 3.44 25.12
CA ARG A 172 -7.37 2.70 24.99
C ARG A 172 -7.17 1.18 24.84
N GLY A 173 -5.95 0.69 24.67
CA GLY A 173 -5.66 -0.75 24.54
C GLY A 173 -4.18 -1.07 24.34
N ALA A 174 -3.77 -2.25 24.78
CA ALA A 174 -2.39 -2.74 24.60
C ALA A 174 -2.08 -3.00 23.11
N LEU A 175 -0.80 -2.92 22.76
CA LEU A 175 -0.31 -3.39 21.46
C LEU A 175 -0.54 -4.90 21.34
N ALA A 176 -0.91 -5.34 20.13
CA ALA A 176 -1.10 -6.74 19.84
C ALA A 176 0.25 -7.48 19.82
N PRO A 177 0.33 -8.69 20.42
CA PRO A 177 1.53 -9.51 20.33
C PRO A 177 1.72 -10.03 18.90
N THR A 178 2.95 -9.94 18.41
CA THR A 178 3.40 -10.34 17.07
C THR A 178 4.75 -11.07 17.14
N ALA A 179 4.91 -11.96 18.12
CA ALA A 179 6.15 -12.69 18.38
C ALA A 179 6.37 -13.90 17.46
N SER A 180 5.36 -14.27 16.65
CA SER A 180 5.46 -15.35 15.67
C SER A 180 4.75 -14.98 14.36
N LEU A 181 5.04 -15.76 13.31
CA LEU A 181 4.40 -15.58 12.00
C LEU A 181 2.89 -15.81 12.05
N ASP A 182 2.42 -16.76 12.87
CA ASP A 182 0.98 -17.02 13.04
C ASP A 182 0.26 -15.85 13.72
N GLU A 183 0.90 -15.24 14.73
CA GLU A 183 0.38 -14.04 15.37
C GLU A 183 0.36 -12.87 14.40
N LEU A 184 1.43 -12.69 13.62
CA LEU A 184 1.46 -11.66 12.58
C LEU A 184 0.34 -11.85 11.54
N MET A 185 0.12 -13.07 11.07
CA MET A 185 -0.92 -13.39 10.10
C MET A 185 -2.33 -13.15 10.66
N ARG A 186 -2.53 -13.37 11.96
CA ARG A 186 -3.77 -13.02 12.65
C ARG A 186 -3.99 -11.51 12.69
N GLU A 187 -2.97 -10.73 13.04
CA GLU A 187 -3.09 -9.27 13.08
C GLU A 187 -3.29 -8.66 11.69
N LEU A 188 -2.56 -9.14 10.67
CA LEU A 188 -2.77 -8.77 9.27
C LEU A 188 -4.22 -9.04 8.83
N ARG A 189 -4.81 -10.17 9.26
CA ARG A 189 -6.20 -10.50 8.93
C ARG A 189 -7.21 -9.61 9.65
N ALA A 190 -6.98 -9.32 10.93
CA ALA A 190 -7.81 -8.41 11.70
C ALA A 190 -7.79 -6.99 11.11
N ASN A 191 -6.60 -6.51 10.76
CA ASN A 191 -6.38 -5.21 10.13
C ASN A 191 -7.00 -5.13 8.72
N HIS A 192 -6.81 -6.16 7.89
CA HIS A 192 -7.48 -6.25 6.59
C HIS A 192 -9.00 -6.17 6.73
N ALA A 193 -9.58 -6.87 7.71
CA ALA A 193 -11.01 -6.81 7.97
C ALA A 193 -11.48 -5.41 8.43
N LEU A 194 -10.68 -4.70 9.24
CA LEU A 194 -10.96 -3.29 9.60
C LEU A 194 -10.96 -2.40 8.36
N PHE A 195 -9.97 -2.56 7.49
CA PHE A 195 -9.83 -1.79 6.26
C PHE A 195 -10.98 -2.03 5.28
N VAL A 196 -11.39 -3.29 5.10
CA VAL A 196 -12.57 -3.65 4.29
C VAL A 196 -13.82 -2.99 4.85
N ARG A 197 -14.11 -3.14 6.16
CA ARG A 197 -15.28 -2.53 6.79
C ARG A 197 -15.31 -1.01 6.63
N TRP A 198 -14.17 -0.36 6.82
CA TRP A 198 -14.06 1.08 6.62
C TRP A 198 -14.39 1.46 5.18
N ARG A 199 -13.80 0.78 4.19
CA ARG A 199 -14.08 1.07 2.77
C ARG A 199 -15.53 0.81 2.38
N GLU A 200 -16.16 -0.22 2.94
CA GLU A 200 -17.59 -0.52 2.73
C GLU A 200 -18.51 0.54 3.34
N SER A 201 -18.03 1.30 4.35
CA SER A 201 -18.78 2.39 4.98
C SER A 201 -18.75 3.70 4.19
N LEU A 202 -17.85 3.84 3.22
CA LEU A 202 -17.69 5.06 2.42
C LEU A 202 -18.76 5.15 1.34
N SER A 203 -19.23 6.36 1.06
CA SER A 203 -20.02 6.63 -0.14
C SER A 203 -19.17 6.39 -1.41
N PRO A 204 -19.79 6.16 -2.59
CA PRO A 204 -19.04 5.97 -3.83
C PRO A 204 -18.07 7.12 -4.15
N GLU A 205 -18.45 8.36 -3.80
CA GLU A 205 -17.62 9.54 -4.00
C GLU A 205 -16.39 9.55 -3.08
N GLU A 206 -16.58 9.29 -1.79
CA GLU A 206 -15.49 9.20 -0.81
C GLU A 206 -14.54 8.06 -1.13
N LEU A 207 -15.08 6.89 -1.54
CA LEU A 207 -14.29 5.73 -1.94
C LEU A 207 -13.41 6.05 -3.15
N LEU A 208 -13.96 6.72 -4.19
CA LEU A 208 -13.17 7.15 -5.35
C LEU A 208 -12.06 8.12 -4.96
N GLU A 209 -12.34 9.05 -4.04
CA GLU A 209 -11.32 9.96 -3.53
C GLU A 209 -10.20 9.24 -2.78
N VAL A 210 -10.53 8.27 -1.92
CA VAL A 210 -9.54 7.41 -1.24
C VAL A 210 -8.71 6.62 -2.25
N ASP A 211 -9.32 6.05 -3.29
CA ASP A 211 -8.58 5.30 -4.31
C ASP A 211 -7.65 6.20 -5.12
N LEU A 212 -8.09 7.41 -5.47
CA LEU A 212 -7.27 8.39 -6.17
C LEU A 212 -6.10 8.87 -5.32
N LYS A 213 -6.31 9.14 -4.02
CA LYS A 213 -5.22 9.46 -3.07
C LYS A 213 -4.21 8.32 -3.00
N THR A 214 -4.67 7.08 -3.04
CA THR A 214 -3.82 5.88 -3.01
C THR A 214 -2.98 5.74 -4.28
N VAL A 215 -3.57 5.95 -5.46
CA VAL A 215 -2.86 5.79 -6.75
C VAL A 215 -1.96 6.97 -7.08
N LEU A 216 -2.42 8.20 -6.81
CA LEU A 216 -1.72 9.42 -7.19
C LEU A 216 -0.73 9.90 -6.13
N GLY A 217 -0.87 9.49 -4.87
CA GLY A 217 -0.03 9.94 -3.76
C GLY A 217 0.00 11.47 -3.67
N GLU A 218 1.20 12.06 -3.64
CA GLU A 218 1.44 13.51 -3.58
C GLU A 218 0.79 14.27 -4.75
N GLN A 219 0.67 13.62 -5.92
CA GLN A 219 0.08 14.24 -7.11
C GLN A 219 -1.43 14.45 -6.98
N TYR A 220 -2.08 13.86 -5.98
CA TYR A 220 -3.51 14.03 -5.75
C TYR A 220 -3.88 15.50 -5.53
N ALA A 221 -3.07 16.28 -4.81
CA ALA A 221 -3.38 17.69 -4.54
C ALA A 221 -3.52 18.51 -5.84
N VAL A 222 -2.72 18.18 -6.87
CA VAL A 222 -2.69 18.90 -8.14
C VAL A 222 -3.69 18.31 -9.15
N HIS A 223 -3.75 16.98 -9.26
CA HIS A 223 -4.49 16.30 -10.33
C HIS A 223 -5.76 15.58 -9.87
N GLY A 224 -5.87 15.30 -8.56
CA GLY A 224 -6.94 14.52 -7.95
C GLY A 224 -8.34 15.04 -8.25
N PRO A 225 -8.66 16.33 -8.01
CA PRO A 225 -10.00 16.88 -8.29
C PRO A 225 -10.40 16.78 -9.78
N GLY A 226 -9.43 16.92 -10.69
CA GLY A 226 -9.66 16.74 -12.13
C GLY A 226 -10.02 15.29 -12.47
N TRP A 227 -9.24 14.34 -11.93
CA TRP A 227 -9.49 12.91 -12.11
C TRP A 227 -10.79 12.44 -11.46
N LYS A 228 -11.11 12.93 -10.25
CA LYS A 228 -12.35 12.61 -9.53
C LYS A 228 -13.58 12.93 -10.39
N ARG A 229 -13.65 14.13 -10.98
CA ARG A 229 -14.75 14.52 -11.88
C ARG A 229 -14.86 13.64 -13.12
N ARG A 230 -13.73 13.32 -13.75
CA ARG A 230 -13.70 12.48 -14.97
C ARG A 230 -14.11 11.03 -14.70
N LEU A 231 -13.68 10.49 -13.56
CA LEU A 231 -13.91 9.09 -13.21
C LEU A 231 -15.22 8.84 -12.46
N ALA A 232 -15.86 9.87 -11.90
CA ALA A 232 -17.13 9.74 -11.16
C ALA A 232 -18.21 9.01 -11.97
N LEU A 233 -18.28 9.24 -13.29
CA LEU A 233 -19.24 8.60 -14.18
C LEU A 233 -18.80 7.21 -14.68
N ARG A 234 -17.50 6.89 -14.59
CA ARG A 234 -16.90 5.63 -15.11
C ARG A 234 -16.71 4.57 -14.03
N LEU A 235 -16.49 5.00 -12.78
CA LEU A 235 -16.38 4.18 -11.59
C LEU A 235 -17.56 4.35 -10.61
N PRO A 236 -18.83 4.51 -11.06
CA PRO A 236 -19.90 4.99 -10.20
C PRO A 236 -20.33 3.99 -9.10
N GLN A 237 -20.02 2.69 -9.21
CA GLN A 237 -20.53 1.67 -8.28
C GLN A 237 -19.64 0.43 -8.15
N ALA A 238 -18.44 0.57 -7.58
CA ALA A 238 -17.79 -0.60 -6.97
C ALA A 238 -18.00 -0.57 -5.46
N THR A 239 -19.26 -0.55 -5.02
CA THR A 239 -19.56 -1.28 -3.79
C THR A 239 -19.11 -2.71 -4.06
N LEU A 240 -18.27 -3.26 -3.18
CA LEU A 240 -17.96 -4.68 -3.15
C LEU A 240 -19.30 -5.41 -3.26
N ARG A 241 -19.60 -5.97 -4.45
CA ARG A 241 -20.90 -6.59 -4.70
C ARG A 241 -21.08 -7.63 -3.61
N LYS A 242 -22.08 -7.45 -2.73
CA LYS A 242 -22.59 -8.54 -1.90
C LYS A 242 -22.93 -9.67 -2.87
N LYS A 243 -22.08 -10.70 -2.93
CA LYS A 243 -22.51 -12.00 -3.44
C LYS A 243 -23.63 -12.42 -2.48
N ARG A 244 -24.87 -12.36 -2.98
CA ARG A 244 -26.00 -13.06 -2.38
C ARG A 244 -25.75 -14.56 -2.46
#